data_AF-A0A9W6NRK2-F1
#
_entry.id   AF-A0A9W6NRK2-F1
#
_cell.length_a   1.000
_cell.length_b   1.000
_cell.length_c   1.000
_cell.angle_alpha   90.00
_cell.angle_beta   90.00
_cell.angle_gamma   90.00
#
_symmetry.space_group_name_H-M   'P 1'
#
loop_
_entity.id
_entity.type
_entity.pdbx_description
1 polymer ?
#
loop_
_entity_poly.entity_id
_entity_poly.type
_entity_poly.pdbx_seq_one_letter_code
_entity_poly.pdbx_strand_id
1 'polypeptide(L)'
;MRACDTGRVARARRRFAALAVALGVLGMAAVTASHAAAAAGSADQRGPDPSVAGVAATYGPFATAQLTVPTGNGFNGGYIYYPTDTSLGTWGAVAIVPGYSALFANEEAWMGPRLASFGFVVIGIETTTRTDGADARATELLAALDYLTQRSPSATGSTPAGWP
;
A
#
# COMPACT_ATOMS: atom_id res chain seq x y z
N MET A 1 34.27 -37.55 64.95
CA MET A 1 32.89 -37.45 64.41
C MET A 1 32.83 -36.27 63.44
N ARG A 2 32.20 -36.45 62.27
CA ARG A 2 32.30 -35.60 61.07
C ARG A 2 31.72 -34.19 61.28
N ALA A 3 32.43 -33.16 60.79
CA ALA A 3 31.94 -31.80 60.68
C ALA A 3 30.90 -31.67 59.55
N CYS A 4 29.79 -30.98 59.84
CA CYS A 4 28.70 -30.72 58.90
C CYS A 4 28.98 -29.41 58.14
N ASP A 5 29.27 -29.53 56.84
CA ASP A 5 29.61 -28.42 55.93
C ASP A 5 28.37 -27.58 55.56
N THR A 6 28.15 -26.47 56.28
CA THR A 6 26.98 -25.58 56.16
C THR A 6 27.21 -24.37 55.24
N GLY A 7 28.40 -24.23 54.63
CA GLY A 7 28.79 -23.03 53.89
C GLY A 7 28.32 -22.93 52.43
N ARG A 8 27.88 -24.04 51.81
CA ARG A 8 27.57 -24.09 50.36
C ARG A 8 26.20 -23.52 49.98
N VAL A 9 25.24 -23.47 50.91
CA VAL A 9 23.83 -23.19 50.59
C VAL A 9 23.53 -21.68 50.48
N ALA A 10 24.23 -20.84 51.24
CA ALA A 10 24.00 -19.40 51.27
C ALA A 10 24.51 -18.66 50.00
N ARG A 11 25.54 -19.20 49.35
CA ARG A 11 26.21 -18.57 48.19
C ARG A 11 25.42 -18.77 46.88
N ALA A 12 24.59 -19.81 46.80
CA ALA A 12 23.71 -20.06 45.66
C ALA A 12 22.55 -19.05 45.59
N ARG A 13 21.92 -18.73 46.72
CA ARG A 13 20.73 -17.84 46.79
C ARG A 13 20.99 -16.40 46.33
N ARG A 14 22.20 -15.87 46.51
CA ARG A 14 22.56 -14.51 46.04
C ARG A 14 22.77 -14.40 44.53
N ARG A 15 23.10 -15.51 43.85
CA ARG A 15 23.28 -15.53 42.38
C ARG A 15 21.97 -15.56 41.61
N PHE A 16 20.90 -16.10 42.22
CA PHE A 16 19.57 -16.14 41.60
C PHE A 16 18.81 -14.82 41.71
N ALA A 17 19.05 -14.01 42.74
CA ALA A 17 18.40 -12.71 42.87
C ALA A 17 18.94 -11.65 41.87
N ALA A 18 20.22 -11.73 41.50
CA ALA A 18 20.82 -10.80 40.54
C ALA A 18 20.36 -11.07 39.08
N LEU A 19 19.94 -12.30 38.77
CA LEU A 19 19.49 -12.68 37.42
C LEU A 19 18.05 -12.23 37.10
N ALA A 20 17.20 -12.12 38.13
CA ALA A 20 15.78 -11.75 37.96
C ALA A 20 15.59 -10.25 37.64
N VAL A 21 16.46 -9.37 38.15
CA VAL A 21 16.37 -7.92 37.90
C VAL A 21 16.90 -7.55 36.50
N ALA A 22 17.93 -8.25 36.01
CA ALA A 22 18.49 -8.01 34.67
C ALA A 22 17.51 -8.39 33.53
N LEU A 23 16.67 -9.42 33.74
CA LEU A 23 15.65 -9.84 32.78
C LEU A 23 14.43 -8.89 32.73
N GLY A 24 14.09 -8.26 33.85
CA GLY A 24 12.99 -7.27 33.91
C GLY A 24 13.30 -5.97 33.16
N VAL A 25 14.54 -5.49 33.24
CA VAL A 25 15.00 -4.27 32.54
C VAL A 25 15.13 -4.51 31.02
N LEU A 26 15.56 -5.70 30.59
CA LEU A 26 15.63 -6.07 29.18
C LEU A 26 14.24 -6.20 28.53
N GLY A 27 13.27 -6.76 29.27
CA GLY A 27 11.88 -6.90 28.80
C GLY A 27 11.19 -5.55 28.60
N MET A 28 11.41 -4.58 29.49
CA MET A 28 10.79 -3.26 29.39
C MET A 28 11.42 -2.40 28.26
N ALA A 29 12.72 -2.53 28.02
CA ALA A 29 13.40 -1.89 26.89
C ALA A 29 12.94 -2.45 25.52
N ALA A 30 12.66 -3.75 25.44
CA ALA A 30 12.12 -4.38 24.24
C ALA A 30 10.69 -3.93 23.91
N VAL A 31 9.87 -3.65 24.92
CA VAL A 31 8.50 -3.12 24.75
C VAL A 31 8.52 -1.65 24.31
N THR A 32 9.47 -0.84 24.79
CA THR A 32 9.61 0.55 24.33
C THR A 32 10.18 0.66 22.90
N ALA A 33 11.07 -0.25 22.51
CA ALA A 33 11.63 -0.27 21.15
C ALA A 33 10.59 -0.67 20.08
N SER A 34 9.64 -1.54 20.43
CA SER A 34 8.54 -1.95 19.54
C SER A 34 7.50 -0.85 19.34
N HIS A 35 7.31 0.06 20.31
CA HIS A 35 6.45 1.24 20.13
C HIS A 35 7.12 2.35 19.31
N ALA A 36 8.44 2.54 19.43
CA ALA A 36 9.17 3.54 18.63
C ALA A 36 9.19 3.19 17.12
N ALA A 37 9.19 1.90 16.77
CA ALA A 37 9.14 1.45 15.38
C ALA A 37 7.78 1.72 14.70
N ALA A 38 6.69 1.81 15.46
CA ALA A 38 5.36 2.16 14.94
C ALA A 38 5.17 3.66 14.66
N ALA A 39 6.10 4.51 15.10
CA ALA A 39 6.09 5.96 14.88
C ALA A 39 6.94 6.39 13.66
N ALA A 40 7.75 5.49 13.11
CA ALA A 40 8.32 5.67 11.78
C ALA A 40 7.22 5.31 10.78
N GLY A 41 6.73 6.28 10.01
CA GLY A 41 5.70 6.05 8.99
C GLY A 41 6.07 4.86 8.09
N SER A 42 5.07 4.11 7.65
CA SER A 42 5.32 2.95 6.77
C SER A 42 5.96 3.41 5.46
N ALA A 43 6.78 2.55 4.84
CA ALA A 43 7.44 2.87 3.57
C ALA A 43 6.45 3.24 2.44
N ASP A 44 5.19 2.86 2.58
CA ASP A 44 4.09 3.15 1.65
C ASP A 44 3.21 4.32 2.09
N GLN A 45 3.46 4.92 3.27
CA GLN A 45 2.71 6.09 3.72
C GLN A 45 3.01 7.27 2.80
N ARG A 46 1.94 7.94 2.35
CA ARG A 46 2.00 9.10 1.46
C ARG A 46 1.05 10.17 1.97
N GLY A 47 1.45 11.42 1.81
CA GLY A 47 0.63 12.57 2.13
C GLY A 47 0.63 12.92 3.62
N PRO A 48 -0.11 13.97 4.00
CA PRO A 48 -0.22 14.41 5.39
C PRO A 48 -1.06 13.43 6.21
N ASP A 49 -0.96 13.54 7.54
CA ASP A 49 -1.80 12.78 8.46
C ASP A 49 -3.30 13.00 8.16
N PRO A 50 -4.10 11.93 8.10
CA PRO A 50 -5.50 12.05 7.69
C PRO A 50 -6.32 12.81 8.73
N SER A 51 -7.26 13.61 8.23
CA SER A 51 -8.33 14.23 9.03
C SER A 51 -9.67 13.95 8.38
N VAL A 52 -10.77 14.08 9.14
CA VAL A 52 -12.13 13.93 8.61
C VAL A 52 -12.37 14.88 7.44
N ALA A 53 -11.94 16.14 7.56
CA ALA A 53 -12.04 17.13 6.50
C ALA A 53 -11.18 16.77 5.28
N GLY A 54 -9.98 16.23 5.50
CA GLY A 54 -9.08 15.80 4.42
C GLY A 54 -9.64 14.64 3.60
N VAL A 55 -10.19 13.61 4.25
CA VAL A 55 -10.78 12.45 3.55
C VAL A 55 -12.10 12.80 2.86
N ALA A 56 -12.89 13.70 3.45
CA ALA A 56 -14.15 14.15 2.86
C ALA A 56 -13.96 15.17 1.73
N ALA A 57 -12.76 15.71 1.54
CA ALA A 57 -12.47 16.64 0.44
C ALA A 57 -12.74 15.99 -0.93
N THR A 58 -13.13 16.80 -1.90
CA THR A 58 -13.37 16.35 -3.28
C THR A 58 -12.08 15.81 -3.91
N TYR A 59 -10.94 16.42 -3.60
CA TYR A 59 -9.61 16.02 -4.05
C TYR A 59 -8.63 16.03 -2.87
N GLY A 60 -7.65 15.13 -2.93
CA GLY A 60 -6.54 15.04 -2.01
C GLY A 60 -5.38 16.00 -2.36
N PRO A 61 -4.23 15.85 -1.68
CA PRO A 61 -3.12 16.80 -1.76
C PRO A 61 -2.26 16.69 -3.02
N PHE A 62 -2.43 15.63 -3.83
CA PHE A 62 -1.56 15.38 -4.98
C PHE A 62 -2.16 15.89 -6.29
N ALA A 63 -1.34 16.59 -7.09
CA ALA A 63 -1.66 16.89 -8.47
C ALA A 63 -1.71 15.60 -9.31
N THR A 64 -2.62 15.55 -10.28
CA THR A 64 -2.87 14.35 -11.08
C THR A 64 -2.78 14.62 -12.58
N ALA A 65 -2.51 13.57 -13.33
CA ALA A 65 -2.56 13.55 -14.79
C ALA A 65 -3.39 12.36 -15.28
N GLN A 66 -3.75 12.37 -16.57
CA GLN A 66 -4.59 11.35 -17.21
C GLN A 66 -3.96 10.87 -18.53
N LEU A 67 -4.12 9.59 -18.84
CA LEU A 67 -3.80 8.96 -20.13
C LEU A 67 -4.99 8.12 -20.61
N THR A 68 -5.13 7.95 -21.93
CA THR A 68 -6.09 7.02 -22.53
C THR A 68 -5.41 5.67 -22.77
N VAL A 69 -6.14 4.58 -22.52
CA VAL A 69 -5.71 3.20 -22.75
C VAL A 69 -6.41 2.66 -24.00
N PRO A 70 -5.66 2.15 -24.99
CA PRO A 70 -6.26 1.55 -26.18
C PRO A 70 -6.94 0.20 -25.86
N THR A 71 -7.82 -0.22 -26.76
CA THR A 71 -8.48 -1.53 -26.73
C THR A 71 -7.48 -2.69 -26.89
N GLY A 72 -7.91 -3.92 -26.58
CA GLY A 72 -7.15 -5.14 -26.90
C GLY A 72 -6.21 -5.61 -25.79
N ASN A 73 -6.42 -5.16 -24.56
CA ASN A 73 -5.59 -5.49 -23.40
C ASN A 73 -6.22 -6.55 -22.48
N GLY A 74 -7.25 -7.25 -22.95
CA GLY A 74 -8.14 -8.06 -22.12
C GLY A 74 -9.36 -7.29 -21.60
N PHE A 75 -9.55 -6.06 -22.09
CA PHE A 75 -10.69 -5.15 -21.88
C PHE A 75 -10.76 -4.16 -23.05
N ASN A 76 -11.81 -3.35 -23.12
CA ASN A 76 -12.14 -2.50 -24.26
C ASN A 76 -11.58 -1.06 -24.17
N GLY A 77 -10.37 -0.91 -23.64
CA GLY A 77 -9.73 0.39 -23.42
C GLY A 77 -10.19 1.08 -22.15
N GLY A 78 -9.85 2.35 -21.98
CA GLY A 78 -10.19 3.11 -20.78
C GLY A 78 -9.26 4.29 -20.50
N TYR A 79 -9.08 4.62 -19.23
CA TYR A 79 -8.27 5.75 -18.78
C TYR A 79 -7.43 5.40 -17.57
N ILE A 80 -6.23 5.98 -17.49
CA ILE A 80 -5.36 5.93 -16.31
C ILE A 80 -5.27 7.33 -15.72
N TYR A 81 -5.46 7.45 -14.42
CA TYR A 81 -5.25 8.66 -13.62
C TYR A 81 -4.14 8.38 -12.61
N TYR A 82 -3.20 9.31 -12.43
CA TYR A 82 -2.04 9.07 -11.57
C TYR A 82 -1.51 10.36 -10.94
N PRO A 83 -0.92 10.29 -9.73
CA PRO A 83 -0.19 11.41 -9.14
C PRO A 83 1.02 11.76 -10.01
N THR A 84 1.26 13.04 -10.25
CA THR A 84 2.43 13.50 -11.03
C THR A 84 3.71 13.55 -10.22
N ASP A 85 3.61 13.56 -8.89
CA ASP A 85 4.77 13.53 -8.00
C ASP A 85 5.33 12.11 -7.91
N THR A 86 6.56 11.92 -8.40
CA THR A 86 7.29 10.65 -8.32
C THR A 86 8.38 10.67 -7.26
N SER A 87 8.59 11.81 -6.57
CA SER A 87 9.62 11.96 -5.55
C SER A 87 9.30 11.19 -4.26
N LEU A 88 8.03 10.82 -4.06
CA LEU A 88 7.56 10.06 -2.91
C LEU A 88 7.63 8.54 -3.13
N GLY A 89 8.21 8.07 -4.23
CA GLY A 89 8.31 6.65 -4.56
C GLY A 89 7.14 6.17 -5.42
N THR A 90 6.86 4.87 -5.35
CA THR A 90 5.76 4.25 -6.10
C THR A 90 4.42 4.45 -5.40
N TRP A 91 3.35 4.30 -6.20
CA TRP A 91 1.96 4.45 -5.79
C TRP A 91 1.23 3.11 -5.89
N GLY A 92 0.28 2.86 -4.99
CA GLY A 92 -0.62 1.71 -5.11
C GLY A 92 -1.59 1.87 -6.29
N ALA A 93 -2.05 0.77 -6.86
CA ALA A 93 -2.95 0.77 -8.01
C ALA A 93 -4.38 0.33 -7.66
N VAL A 94 -5.36 0.93 -8.31
CA VAL A 94 -6.79 0.57 -8.20
C VAL A 94 -7.37 0.41 -9.60
N ALA A 95 -8.02 -0.72 -9.87
CA ALA A 95 -8.79 -0.94 -11.09
C ALA A 95 -10.29 -0.78 -10.84
N ILE A 96 -10.98 -0.11 -11.76
CA ILE A 96 -12.42 0.15 -11.70
C ILE A 96 -13.05 -0.36 -13.00
N VAL A 97 -14.05 -1.22 -12.86
CA VAL A 97 -14.89 -1.72 -13.95
C VAL A 97 -16.30 -1.17 -13.76
N PRO A 98 -16.96 -0.71 -14.83
CA PRO A 98 -18.28 -0.10 -14.71
C PRO A 98 -19.34 -1.11 -14.27
N GLY A 99 -20.53 -0.61 -13.92
CA GLY A 99 -21.71 -1.43 -13.66
C GLY A 99 -22.27 -2.19 -14.88
N TYR A 100 -23.28 -3.04 -14.68
CA TYR A 100 -23.96 -3.72 -15.79
C TYR A 100 -24.59 -2.70 -16.72
N SER A 101 -24.36 -2.88 -18.02
CA SER A 101 -24.71 -1.93 -19.07
C SER A 101 -24.01 -0.58 -19.02
N ALA A 102 -23.20 -0.23 -18.02
CA ALA A 102 -22.59 1.10 -17.91
C ALA A 102 -21.35 1.27 -18.81
N LEU A 103 -20.92 2.52 -18.98
CA LEU A 103 -19.59 2.87 -19.52
C LEU A 103 -18.83 3.63 -18.44
N PHE A 104 -17.56 3.27 -18.22
CA PHE A 104 -16.71 3.93 -17.22
C PHE A 104 -16.65 5.44 -17.48
N ALA A 105 -16.46 5.83 -18.75
CA ALA A 105 -16.36 7.23 -19.15
C ALA A 105 -17.56 8.08 -18.72
N ASN A 106 -18.74 7.47 -18.57
CA ASN A 106 -19.99 8.18 -18.32
C ASN A 106 -20.42 8.15 -16.84
N GLU A 107 -20.14 7.06 -16.12
CA GLU A 107 -20.74 6.82 -14.80
C GLU A 107 -19.69 6.83 -13.68
N GLU A 108 -18.50 6.27 -13.92
CA GLU A 108 -17.47 6.11 -12.88
C GLU A 108 -16.21 6.97 -13.08
N ALA A 109 -16.09 7.71 -14.20
CA ALA A 109 -14.91 8.53 -14.52
C ALA A 109 -14.52 9.55 -13.44
N TRP A 110 -15.48 10.06 -12.66
CA TRP A 110 -15.23 10.97 -11.55
C TRP A 110 -14.34 10.37 -10.45
N MET A 111 -14.32 9.03 -10.31
CA MET A 111 -13.51 8.32 -9.33
C MET A 111 -12.02 8.41 -9.64
N GLY A 112 -11.66 8.49 -10.93
CA GLY A 112 -10.30 8.55 -11.42
C GLY A 112 -9.45 9.66 -10.79
N PRO A 113 -9.71 10.94 -11.12
CA PRO A 113 -8.93 12.06 -10.58
C PRO A 113 -9.12 12.20 -9.07
N ARG A 114 -10.29 11.83 -8.52
CA ARG A 114 -10.53 11.84 -7.09
C ARG A 114 -9.58 10.90 -6.35
N LEU A 115 -9.61 9.61 -6.65
CA LEU A 115 -8.76 8.63 -5.96
C LEU A 115 -7.28 8.87 -6.25
N ALA A 116 -6.93 9.26 -7.49
CA ALA A 116 -5.54 9.56 -7.81
C ALA A 116 -4.97 10.72 -6.99
N SER A 117 -5.78 11.75 -6.71
CA SER A 117 -5.34 12.88 -5.87
C SER A 117 -5.04 12.52 -4.41
N PHE A 118 -5.44 11.32 -3.96
CA PHE A 118 -5.09 10.76 -2.64
C PHE A 118 -3.91 9.78 -2.68
N GLY A 119 -3.23 9.62 -3.83
CA GLY A 119 -2.01 8.82 -3.93
C GLY A 119 -2.22 7.41 -4.48
N PHE A 120 -3.03 7.27 -5.53
CA PHE A 120 -3.24 5.98 -6.22
C PHE A 120 -3.10 6.13 -7.73
N VAL A 121 -2.53 5.13 -8.41
CA VAL A 121 -2.73 4.98 -9.86
C VAL A 121 -4.08 4.31 -10.07
N VAL A 122 -4.99 4.96 -10.79
CA VAL A 122 -6.35 4.48 -11.00
C VAL A 122 -6.53 4.15 -12.47
N ILE A 123 -6.87 2.91 -12.79
CA ILE A 123 -7.29 2.51 -14.14
C ILE A 123 -8.79 2.26 -14.16
N GLY A 124 -9.51 3.05 -14.94
CA GLY A 124 -10.91 2.79 -15.28
C GLY A 124 -11.00 2.15 -16.64
N ILE A 125 -11.66 1.00 -16.77
CA ILE A 125 -11.76 0.25 -18.03
C ILE A 125 -13.17 0.26 -18.59
N GLU A 126 -13.29 0.15 -19.90
CA GLU A 126 -14.53 -0.27 -20.55
C GLU A 126 -14.53 -1.79 -20.68
N THR A 127 -15.67 -2.42 -20.39
CA THR A 127 -15.83 -3.87 -20.57
C THR A 127 -15.90 -4.24 -22.06
N THR A 128 -15.56 -5.49 -22.37
CA THR A 128 -15.59 -6.05 -23.72
C THR A 128 -16.99 -6.01 -24.31
N THR A 129 -17.99 -6.36 -23.49
CA THR A 129 -19.40 -6.10 -23.77
C THR A 129 -20.05 -5.39 -22.59
N ARG A 130 -20.99 -4.47 -22.86
CA ARG A 130 -21.71 -3.77 -21.80
C ARG A 130 -22.52 -4.72 -20.90
N THR A 131 -22.83 -5.92 -21.38
CA THR A 131 -23.62 -6.94 -20.68
C THR A 131 -22.78 -8.04 -20.03
N ASP A 132 -21.46 -7.86 -19.91
CA ASP A 132 -20.59 -8.85 -19.27
C ASP A 132 -21.02 -9.14 -17.82
N GLY A 133 -21.00 -10.43 -17.45
CA GLY A 133 -21.30 -10.89 -16.10
C GLY A 133 -20.14 -10.68 -15.12
N ALA A 134 -20.34 -11.04 -13.85
CA ALA A 134 -19.36 -10.81 -12.79
C ALA A 134 -17.99 -11.49 -13.07
N ASP A 135 -17.99 -12.73 -13.54
CA ASP A 135 -16.75 -13.48 -13.80
C ASP A 135 -15.90 -12.86 -14.93
N ALA A 136 -16.57 -12.39 -15.99
CA ALA A 136 -15.92 -11.68 -17.09
C ALA A 136 -15.32 -10.36 -16.57
N ARG A 137 -16.09 -9.55 -15.84
CA ARG A 137 -15.61 -8.30 -15.23
C ARG A 137 -14.43 -8.50 -14.28
N ALA A 138 -14.44 -9.59 -13.50
CA ALA A 138 -13.32 -9.93 -12.63
C ALA A 138 -12.04 -10.22 -13.43
N THR A 139 -12.17 -10.94 -14.56
CA THR A 139 -11.06 -11.20 -15.48
C THR A 139 -10.55 -9.92 -16.12
N GLU A 140 -11.44 -9.01 -16.51
CA GLU A 140 -11.11 -7.71 -17.09
C GLU A 140 -10.40 -6.79 -16.08
N LEU A 141 -10.83 -6.80 -14.81
CA LEU A 141 -10.14 -6.10 -13.71
C LEU A 141 -8.70 -6.63 -13.51
N LEU A 142 -8.50 -7.94 -13.53
CA LEU A 142 -7.17 -8.54 -13.43
C LEU A 142 -6.31 -8.14 -14.64
N ALA A 143 -6.87 -8.19 -15.86
CA ALA A 143 -6.17 -7.76 -17.06
C ALA A 143 -5.78 -6.26 -17.03
N ALA A 144 -6.59 -5.42 -16.40
CA ALA A 144 -6.29 -4.01 -16.17
C ALA A 144 -5.10 -3.81 -15.21
N LEU A 145 -5.06 -4.58 -14.12
CA LEU A 145 -3.93 -4.57 -13.18
C LEU A 145 -2.64 -5.13 -13.81
N ASP A 146 -2.75 -6.18 -14.63
CA ASP A 146 -1.64 -6.70 -15.43
C ASP A 146 -1.14 -5.68 -16.45
N TYR A 147 -2.04 -4.92 -17.09
CA TYR A 147 -1.66 -3.82 -17.97
C TYR A 147 -0.86 -2.75 -17.23
N LEU A 148 -1.32 -2.33 -16.04
CA LEU A 148 -0.61 -1.34 -15.23
C LEU A 148 0.80 -1.78 -14.85
N THR A 149 1.00 -3.05 -14.53
CA THR A 149 2.29 -3.56 -14.04
C THR A 149 3.28 -3.95 -15.14
N GLN A 150 2.79 -4.35 -16.31
CA GLN A 150 3.65 -4.93 -17.37
C GLN A 150 3.78 -4.06 -18.62
N ARG A 151 2.80 -3.19 -18.89
CA ARG A 151 2.61 -2.57 -20.22
C ARG A 151 2.37 -1.07 -20.19
N SER A 152 2.10 -0.47 -19.04
CA SER A 152 1.76 0.96 -18.94
C SER A 152 3.02 1.85 -18.94
N PRO A 153 2.97 3.05 -19.54
CA PRO A 153 4.07 4.03 -19.43
C PRO A 153 4.38 4.45 -17.98
N SER A 154 3.37 4.40 -17.09
CA SER A 154 3.52 4.64 -15.66
C SER A 154 4.22 3.51 -14.89
N ALA A 155 4.33 2.31 -15.47
CA ALA A 155 5.05 1.18 -14.88
C ALA A 155 6.57 1.40 -14.87
N THR A 156 7.05 2.31 -15.70
CA THR A 156 8.48 2.57 -15.88
C THR A 156 9.01 3.46 -14.76
N GLY A 157 9.17 2.85 -13.57
CA GLY A 157 9.99 3.34 -12.47
C GLY A 157 11.49 3.12 -12.70
N SER A 158 11.96 3.25 -13.94
CA SER A 158 13.36 3.19 -14.31
C SER A 158 13.61 4.17 -15.45
N THR A 159 14.63 5.01 -15.29
CA THR A 159 15.20 5.90 -16.31
C THR A 159 14.96 5.37 -17.73
N PRO A 160 14.43 6.19 -18.68
CA PRO A 160 14.50 5.82 -20.08
C PRO A 160 15.97 5.83 -20.47
N ALA A 161 16.63 4.68 -20.33
CA ALA A 161 17.82 4.37 -21.12
C ALA A 161 17.34 4.39 -22.57
N GLY A 162 17.98 5.24 -23.36
CA GLY A 162 17.50 5.73 -24.63
C GLY A 162 17.05 4.64 -25.60
N TRP A 163 16.27 5.10 -26.56
CA TRP A 163 16.30 4.53 -27.89
C TRP A 163 16.69 5.63 -28.88
N PRO A 164 17.39 5.25 -29.97
CA PRO A 164 17.72 6.14 -31.08
C PRO A 164 16.49 6.79 -31.72
#